data_AF-A0A0C2FVR8-F1
#
_entry.id   AF-A0A0C2FVR8-F1
#
_cell.length_a   1.000
_cell.length_b   1.000
_cell.length_c   1.000
_cell.angle_alpha   90.00
_cell.angle_beta   90.00
_cell.angle_gamma   90.00
#
_symmetry.space_group_name_H-M   'P 1'
#
loop_
_entity.id
_entity.type
_entity.pdbx_description
1 polymer ?
#
loop_
_entity_poly.entity_id
_entity_poly.type
_entity_poly.pdbx_seq_one_letter_code
_entity_poly.pdbx_strand_id
1 'polypeptide(L)'
;MSRSQTLRYVTPLLQFTSASDVWSYGVTLWEMFSYGAMPWNGKTGAEILLLIDQKREHLDRPTACPEDMYVMMEECWNYAPVKRPTFAQIMTQFPERWD
;
A
#
# COMPACT_ATOMS: atom_id res chain seq x y z
N MET A 1 38.90 -1.05 4.70
CA MET A 1 37.48 -0.89 5.09
C MET A 1 36.65 -1.92 4.32
N SER A 2 36.06 -2.88 5.03
CA SER A 2 35.46 -4.08 4.45
C SER A 2 34.13 -3.77 3.75
N ARG A 3 33.95 -4.25 2.52
CA ARG A 3 32.72 -4.21 1.71
C ARG A 3 31.50 -4.90 2.37
N SER A 4 31.65 -5.45 3.57
CA SER A 4 30.66 -6.30 4.23
C SER A 4 29.64 -5.56 5.10
N GLN A 5 29.86 -4.28 5.43
CA GLN A 5 28.94 -3.53 6.32
C GLN A 5 27.75 -2.86 5.61
N THR A 6 27.85 -2.57 4.31
CA THR A 6 26.76 -1.90 3.56
C THR A 6 25.57 -2.82 3.28
N LEU A 7 25.82 -4.12 3.08
CA LEU A 7 24.76 -5.08 2.71
C LEU A 7 23.70 -5.31 3.80
N ARG A 8 24.03 -5.08 5.08
CA ARG A 8 23.13 -5.34 6.22
C ARG A 8 22.03 -4.28 6.41
N TYR A 9 22.21 -3.08 5.86
CA TYR A 9 21.20 -2.00 5.91
C TYR A 9 20.31 -1.96 4.67
N VAL A 10 20.73 -2.60 3.57
CA VAL A 10 19.98 -2.62 2.30
C VAL A 10 18.95 -3.76 2.28
N THR A 11 19.20 -4.85 3.01
CA THR A 11 18.34 -6.04 3.02
C THR A 11 16.91 -5.81 3.58
N PRO A 12 16.68 -5.02 4.64
CA PRO A 12 15.33 -4.79 5.18
C PRO A 12 14.42 -4.00 4.23
N LEU A 13 14.97 -3.16 3.37
CA LEU A 13 14.21 -2.29 2.44
C LEU A 13 13.78 -3.01 1.16
N LEU A 14 14.37 -4.17 0.86
CA LEU A 14 14.11 -4.94 -0.37
C LEU A 14 13.49 -6.31 -0.04
N GLN A 15 12.60 -6.34 0.95
CA GLN A 15 11.87 -7.55 1.30
C GLN A 15 10.56 -7.63 0.50
N PHE A 16 10.54 -8.48 -0.52
CA PHE A 16 9.37 -8.76 -1.35
C PHE A 16 8.62 -9.97 -0.81
N THR A 17 7.32 -9.80 -0.57
CA THR A 17 6.42 -10.83 -0.04
C THR A 17 5.02 -10.63 -0.60
N SER A 18 4.14 -11.63 -0.49
CA SER A 18 2.73 -11.42 -0.85
C SER A 18 2.08 -10.27 -0.05
N ALA A 19 2.54 -10.00 1.18
CA ALA A 19 2.07 -8.87 1.97
C ALA A 19 2.57 -7.51 1.43
N SER A 20 3.74 -7.45 0.76
CA SER A 20 4.15 -6.23 0.03
C SER A 20 3.33 -6.06 -1.24
N ASP A 21 2.95 -7.16 -1.91
CA ASP A 21 2.07 -7.09 -3.08
C ASP A 21 0.67 -6.59 -2.71
N VAL A 22 0.14 -6.99 -1.54
CA VAL A 22 -1.13 -6.46 -1.01
C VAL A 22 -1.08 -4.95 -0.77
N TRP A 23 0.04 -4.41 -0.28
CA TRP A 23 0.20 -2.96 -0.15
C TRP A 23 0.09 -2.27 -1.51
N SER A 24 0.85 -2.76 -2.49
CA SER A 24 0.84 -2.23 -3.86
C SER A 24 -0.54 -2.35 -4.50
N TYR A 25 -1.26 -3.44 -4.23
CA TYR A 25 -2.65 -3.61 -4.67
C TYR A 25 -3.58 -2.52 -4.11
N GLY A 26 -3.45 -2.14 -2.84
CA GLY A 26 -4.17 -0.99 -2.27
C GLY A 26 -3.92 0.31 -3.04
N VAL A 27 -2.66 0.56 -3.45
CA VAL A 27 -2.31 1.71 -4.31
C VAL A 27 -2.97 1.58 -5.68
N THR A 28 -2.94 0.41 -6.31
CA THR A 28 -3.60 0.17 -7.60
C THR A 28 -5.11 0.38 -7.55
N LEU A 29 -5.77 -0.04 -6.46
CA LEU A 29 -7.19 0.26 -6.26
C LEU A 29 -7.44 1.76 -6.18
N TRP A 30 -6.60 2.49 -5.43
CA TRP A 30 -6.69 3.94 -5.35
C TRP A 30 -6.51 4.60 -6.73
N GLU A 31 -5.56 4.14 -7.54
CA GLU A 31 -5.35 4.59 -8.92
C GLU A 31 -6.61 4.35 -9.78
N MET A 32 -7.25 3.18 -9.64
CA MET A 32 -8.50 2.88 -10.37
C MET A 32 -9.65 3.83 -9.98
N PHE A 33 -9.90 4.04 -8.69
CA PHE A 33 -11.00 4.91 -8.24
C PHE A 33 -10.72 6.41 -8.39
N SER A 34 -9.45 6.80 -8.55
CA SER A 34 -9.04 8.17 -8.86
C SER A 34 -8.95 8.43 -10.37
N TYR A 35 -9.38 7.49 -11.22
CA TYR A 35 -9.31 7.57 -12.68
C TYR A 35 -7.88 7.77 -13.21
N GLY A 36 -6.91 7.10 -12.58
CA GLY A 36 -5.50 7.11 -12.99
C GLY A 36 -4.72 8.33 -12.50
N ALA A 37 -5.15 8.96 -11.40
CA ALA A 37 -4.35 10.02 -10.79
C ALA A 37 -3.00 9.48 -10.28
N MET A 38 -1.99 10.34 -10.23
CA MET A 38 -0.68 9.98 -9.69
C MET A 38 -0.73 9.86 -8.16
N PRO A 39 -0.39 8.70 -7.56
CA PRO A 39 -0.28 8.57 -6.10
C PRO A 39 0.76 9.54 -5.54
N TRP A 40 0.41 10.23 -4.44
CA TRP A 40 1.26 11.24 -3.79
C TRP A 40 1.86 12.26 -4.78
N ASN A 41 1.03 12.77 -5.69
CA ASN A 41 1.46 13.67 -6.75
C ASN A 41 2.34 14.83 -6.23
N GLY A 42 3.48 15.06 -6.88
CA GLY A 42 4.43 16.12 -6.53
C GLY A 42 5.32 15.80 -5.31
N LYS A 43 5.28 14.59 -4.75
CA LYS A 43 6.20 14.14 -3.68
C LYS A 43 7.34 13.30 -4.24
N THR A 44 8.52 13.48 -3.68
CA THR A 44 9.68 12.61 -3.88
C THR A 44 9.53 11.32 -3.07
N GLY A 45 10.27 10.26 -3.45
CA GLY A 45 10.24 9.00 -2.69
C GLY A 45 10.60 9.17 -1.21
N ALA A 46 11.52 10.07 -0.86
CA ALA A 46 11.87 10.36 0.53
C ALA A 46 10.72 11.03 1.30
N GLU A 47 9.99 11.95 0.65
CA GLU A 47 8.80 12.59 1.25
C GLU A 47 7.65 11.60 1.43
N ILE A 48 7.46 10.69 0.48
CA ILE A 48 6.45 9.63 0.58
C ILE A 48 6.75 8.71 1.76
N LEU A 49 8.00 8.27 1.90
CA LEU A 49 8.43 7.48 3.06
C LEU A 49 8.21 8.23 4.38
N LEU A 50 8.47 9.54 4.41
CA LEU A 50 8.22 10.37 5.59
C LEU A 50 6.72 10.41 5.97
N LEU A 51 5.84 10.59 4.99
CA LEU A 51 4.39 10.61 5.18
C LEU A 51 3.90 9.27 5.76
N ILE A 52 4.33 8.16 5.18
CA ILE A 52 3.89 6.81 5.58
C ILE A 52 4.49 6.39 6.93
N ASP A 53 5.82 6.50 7.09
CA ASP A 53 6.53 5.94 8.24
C ASP A 53 6.38 6.79 9.50
N GLN A 54 6.36 8.12 9.36
CA GLN A 54 6.35 9.02 10.52
C GLN A 54 4.97 9.60 10.79
N LYS A 55 4.22 9.99 9.75
CA LYS A 55 2.92 10.64 9.92
C LYS A 55 1.74 9.68 9.87
N ARG A 56 1.95 8.43 9.45
CA ARG A 56 0.88 7.43 9.26
C ARG A 56 -0.20 7.93 8.30
N GLU A 57 0.23 8.73 7.32
CA GLU A 57 -0.64 9.36 6.34
C GLU A 57 -0.60 8.56 5.03
N HIS A 58 -1.77 8.09 4.60
CA HIS A 58 -1.95 7.39 3.33
C HIS A 58 -2.60 8.32 2.30
N LEU A 59 -2.98 7.77 1.14
CA LEU A 59 -3.71 8.51 0.11
C LEU A 59 -5.15 8.75 0.56
N ASP A 60 -5.68 9.96 0.33
CA ASP A 60 -7.08 10.28 0.64
C ASP A 60 -8.06 9.46 -0.19
N ARG A 61 -9.26 9.20 0.36
CA ARG A 61 -10.33 8.51 -0.37
C ARG A 61 -10.74 9.28 -1.63
N PRO A 62 -10.62 8.70 -2.84
CA PRO A 62 -11.12 9.33 -4.05
C PRO A 62 -12.63 9.58 -3.99
N THR A 63 -13.12 10.65 -4.61
CA THR A 63 -14.55 11.02 -4.60
C THR A 63 -15.46 9.89 -5.09
N ALA A 64 -15.04 9.14 -6.11
CA ALA A 64 -15.79 8.04 -6.69
C ALA A 64 -15.61 6.69 -5.96
N CYS A 65 -14.77 6.64 -4.92
CA CYS A 65 -14.48 5.41 -4.19
C CYS A 65 -15.55 5.14 -3.12
N PRO A 66 -16.26 3.99 -3.17
CA PRO A 66 -17.13 3.55 -2.08
C PRO A 66 -16.36 3.46 -0.76
N GLU A 67 -17.03 3.75 0.35
CA GLU A 67 -16.39 3.80 1.67
C GLU A 67 -15.77 2.46 2.08
N ASP A 68 -16.46 1.36 1.82
CA ASP A 68 -15.96 0.02 2.16
C ASP A 68 -14.77 -0.44 1.30
N MET A 69 -14.69 0.00 0.04
CA MET A 69 -13.49 -0.20 -0.78
C MET A 69 -12.30 0.55 -0.21
N TYR A 70 -12.51 1.77 0.29
CA TYR A 70 -11.46 2.55 0.92
C TYR A 70 -11.02 1.94 2.25
N VAL A 71 -11.95 1.45 3.08
CA VAL A 71 -11.61 0.71 4.30
C VAL A 71 -10.72 -0.50 3.97
N MET A 72 -11.03 -1.25 2.91
CA MET A 72 -10.16 -2.36 2.48
C MET A 72 -8.78 -1.87 1.98
N MET A 73 -8.70 -0.72 1.30
CA MET A 73 -7.39 -0.12 0.96
C MET A 73 -6.60 0.22 2.24
N GLU A 74 -7.23 0.80 3.26
CA GLU A 74 -6.58 1.10 4.53
C GLU A 74 -6.08 -0.16 5.26
N GLU A 75 -6.83 -1.27 5.18
CA GLU A 75 -6.38 -2.57 5.67
C GLU A 75 -5.15 -3.09 4.89
N CYS A 76 -5.12 -2.90 3.57
CA CYS A 76 -3.96 -3.23 2.73
C CYS A 76 -2.73 -2.39 3.10
N TRP A 77 -2.94 -1.14 3.52
CA TRP A 77 -1.90 -0.22 3.97
C TRP A 77 -1.56 -0.35 5.47
N ASN A 78 -1.86 -1.50 6.09
CA ASN A 78 -1.42 -1.73 7.46
C ASN A 78 0.12 -1.71 7.54
N TYR A 79 0.66 -0.95 8.49
CA TYR A 79 2.11 -0.87 8.69
C TYR A 79 2.73 -2.22 9.06
N ALA A 80 2.03 -3.04 9.86
CA ALA A 80 2.46 -4.39 10.18
C ALA A 80 2.07 -5.35 9.04
N PRO A 81 3.03 -5.95 8.29
CA PRO A 81 2.70 -6.79 7.13
C PRO A 81 1.79 -7.97 7.48
N VAL A 82 1.93 -8.53 8.68
CA VAL A 82 1.12 -9.65 9.19
C VAL A 82 -0.35 -9.29 9.48
N LYS A 83 -0.67 -8.00 9.55
CA LYS A 83 -2.05 -7.50 9.76
C LYS A 83 -2.75 -7.15 8.45
N ARG A 84 -2.03 -7.16 7.32
CA ARG A 84 -2.64 -6.93 6.00
C ARG A 84 -3.47 -8.17 5.64
N PRO A 85 -4.63 -7.99 4.98
CA PRO A 85 -5.40 -9.12 4.50
C PRO A 85 -4.63 -9.87 3.40
N THR A 86 -4.84 -11.17 3.32
CA THR A 86 -4.39 -11.97 2.18
C THR A 86 -5.30 -11.73 0.98
N PHE A 87 -4.82 -11.96 -0.25
CA PHE A 87 -5.67 -11.90 -1.44
C PHE A 87 -6.90 -12.81 -1.34
N ALA A 88 -6.76 -14.00 -0.72
CA ALA A 88 -7.90 -14.88 -0.47
C ALA A 88 -8.98 -14.22 0.41
N GLN A 89 -8.57 -13.53 1.47
CA GLN A 89 -9.51 -12.79 2.33
C GLN A 89 -10.17 -11.62 1.58
N ILE A 90 -9.40 -10.86 0.79
CA ILE A 90 -9.92 -9.75 -0.03
C ILE A 90 -11.01 -10.26 -0.99
N MET A 91 -10.75 -11.38 -1.69
CA MET A 91 -11.71 -11.98 -2.61
C MET A 91 -13.02 -12.39 -1.93
N THR A 92 -12.95 -12.82 -0.66
CA THR A 92 -14.16 -13.20 0.11
C THR A 92 -14.95 -12.02 0.66
N GLN A 93 -14.37 -10.81 0.75
CA GLN A 93 -15.06 -9.63 1.27
C GLN A 93 -16.05 -9.02 0.25
N PHE A 94 -15.84 -9.24 -1.06
CA PHE A 94 -16.66 -8.64 -2.12
C PHE A 94 -17.14 -9.65 -3.17
N PRO A 95 -17.85 -10.72 -2.79
CA PRO A 95 -18.19 -11.83 -3.69
C PRO A 95 -19.21 -11.48 -4.79
N GLU A 96 -19.98 -10.40 -4.66
CA GLU A 96 -21.19 -10.16 -5.48
C GLU A 96 -21.24 -8.76 -6.14
N ARG A 97 -20.10 -8.10 -6.37
CA ARG A 97 -20.09 -6.73 -6.92
C ARG A 97 -20.13 -6.60 -8.43
N TRP A 98 -20.16 -7.72 -9.16
CA TRP A 98 -19.98 -7.75 -10.62
C TRP A 98 -21.06 -8.52 -11.37
N ASP A 99 -22.25 -8.68 -10.79
CA ASP A 99 -23.44 -9.19 -11.49
C ASP A 99 -24.11 -8.11 -12.38
#